data_AF-A0A1Y4UAS5-F1
#
_entry.id   AF-A0A1Y4UAS5-F1
#
_cell.length_a   1.000
_cell.length_b   1.000
_cell.length_c   1.000
_cell.angle_alpha   90.00
_cell.angle_beta   90.00
_cell.angle_gamma   90.00
#
_symmetry.space_group_name_H-M   'P 1'
#
loop_
_entity.id
_entity.type
_entity.pdbx_description
1 polymer ?
#
loop_
_entity_poly.entity_id
_entity_poly.type
_entity_poly.pdbx_seq_one_letter_code
_entity_poly.pdbx_strand_id
1 'polypeptide(L)'
;MKTNYKLFRTIGAMLLAATVLAGFTACETDTVEQNGGKLPDKEAIESTYGMLRSNASADNTVDILLTQGGGFVTRDFYFQQTQPTSTGFSLDVWIDPSLLNDYNAAEEVERTLLPETNYDFPDGKTLDLTAEGQRSAVKRVRISSDGLEAGKYLLPLTVAAQDTPDENKTLYYDITIRQPQPGDNELHDGSDFFFVFYVNTSEYQPLIAQDYLLSKTDMMMNPIWYKTIGNIINLRIVTVTYDAVTGRAKLDLGSDMTYVLDHAVKYIRPLQEVGRKVCISIEGGGTGLGFCNMSDGQIADFTAQVKTVIEQFELDGVNLWDRNAGYGKEGMPAVNTTSYPKLIKALREALGSDKLLTLTVYEEPTETFWDTEATGGIAVGDYIDYAWSGYNSNGADPQLLDPWHPDESYVSDYTQKPIAGLDPSQFGCLNLAWVLAEDGMAYGDALMNFMPWIMNSYRPNNIMVFEDLRTNLQDGYETSWDINLAAALLALDPTSMLYDMMNGCMYTFDKTQLSNLGGGVFNYGKWKKDW
;
A
#
# COMPACT_ATOMS: atom_id res chain seq x y z
N MET A 1 26.60 -77.26 19.67
CA MET A 1 25.16 -77.59 19.53
C MET A 1 24.62 -76.75 18.38
N LYS A 2 24.40 -77.33 17.21
CA LYS A 2 23.19 -78.07 16.75
C LYS A 2 22.09 -77.15 16.19
N THR A 3 22.05 -77.13 14.86
CA THR A 3 20.87 -77.38 13.99
C THR A 3 20.17 -76.19 13.31
N ASN A 4 20.11 -76.31 11.97
CA ASN A 4 19.53 -75.49 10.92
C ASN A 4 18.02 -75.72 10.67
N TYR A 5 17.50 -74.95 9.69
CA TYR A 5 16.47 -75.21 8.65
C TYR A 5 15.23 -74.29 8.73
N LYS A 6 14.70 -73.69 7.65
CA LYS A 6 14.41 -74.15 6.26
C LYS A 6 14.53 -72.94 5.29
N LEU A 7 15.14 -72.97 4.09
CA LEU A 7 15.01 -73.75 2.83
C LEU A 7 13.69 -73.54 2.05
N PHE A 8 13.79 -72.98 0.84
CA PHE A 8 13.08 -73.30 -0.43
C PHE A 8 13.52 -72.26 -1.48
N ARG A 9 13.83 -72.50 -2.76
CA ARG A 9 13.98 -73.68 -3.61
C ARG A 9 14.65 -73.21 -4.92
N THR A 10 15.13 -74.18 -5.68
CA THR A 10 16.11 -74.15 -6.76
C THR A 10 15.50 -74.02 -8.18
N ILE A 11 16.38 -73.66 -9.16
CA ILE A 11 16.40 -74.06 -10.60
C ILE A 11 15.31 -73.44 -11.50
N GLY A 12 15.52 -72.97 -12.73
CA GLY A 12 16.56 -72.96 -13.77
C GLY A 12 15.95 -72.16 -14.96
N ALA A 13 16.56 -71.78 -16.07
CA ALA A 13 17.72 -72.20 -16.83
C ALA A 13 18.12 -70.97 -17.69
N MET A 14 19.38 -70.58 -17.84
CA MET A 14 20.32 -71.07 -18.87
C MET A 14 19.68 -71.20 -20.27
N LEU A 15 20.02 -70.30 -21.21
CA LEU A 15 20.86 -70.66 -22.37
C LEU A 15 21.12 -69.47 -23.34
N LEU A 16 22.41 -69.35 -23.72
CA LEU A 16 22.98 -68.91 -25.02
C LEU A 16 22.65 -67.48 -25.55
N ALA A 17 23.58 -66.70 -26.10
CA ALA A 17 24.95 -66.94 -26.51
C ALA A 17 25.67 -65.60 -26.73
N ALA A 18 26.96 -65.61 -26.36
CA ALA A 18 28.08 -64.85 -26.88
C ALA A 18 27.80 -63.67 -27.85
N THR A 19 28.22 -62.48 -27.42
CA THR A 19 29.06 -61.60 -28.26
C THR A 19 30.01 -60.80 -27.37
N VAL A 20 31.30 -61.18 -27.47
CA VAL A 20 32.51 -60.35 -27.44
C VAL A 20 32.90 -59.65 -26.13
N LEU A 21 33.92 -60.26 -25.50
CA LEU A 21 34.91 -59.64 -24.62
C LEU A 21 35.58 -58.41 -25.25
N ALA A 22 35.84 -57.41 -24.40
CA ALA A 22 37.13 -56.74 -24.17
C ALA A 22 36.84 -55.29 -23.74
N GLY A 23 37.32 -54.74 -22.64
CA GLY A 23 38.17 -55.21 -21.57
C GLY A 23 38.24 -54.03 -20.60
N PHE A 24 37.88 -54.26 -19.34
CA PHE A 24 38.16 -53.31 -18.27
C PHE A 24 39.67 -53.29 -18.04
N THR A 25 40.32 -52.23 -18.47
CA THR A 25 41.66 -51.84 -17.98
C THR A 25 41.60 -50.39 -17.55
N ALA A 26 41.85 -50.19 -16.26
CA ALA A 26 42.00 -48.88 -15.64
C ALA A 26 43.12 -48.07 -16.33
N CYS A 27 42.88 -46.79 -16.55
CA CYS A 27 43.94 -45.79 -16.61
C CYS A 27 43.35 -44.44 -16.20
N GLU A 28 43.91 -43.95 -15.10
CA GLU A 28 44.15 -42.55 -14.73
C GLU A 28 42.95 -41.57 -14.72
N THR A 29 42.85 -40.89 -13.58
CA THR A 29 42.05 -39.70 -13.36
C THR A 29 42.21 -38.70 -14.50
N ASP A 30 41.22 -38.60 -15.37
CA ASP A 30 41.03 -37.41 -16.19
C ASP A 30 40.80 -36.24 -15.23
N THR A 31 41.82 -35.39 -15.10
CA THR A 31 41.63 -34.03 -14.61
C THR A 31 40.58 -33.38 -15.51
N VAL A 32 39.41 -33.11 -14.93
CA VAL A 32 38.44 -32.20 -15.53
C VAL A 32 39.18 -30.87 -15.68
N GLU A 33 39.55 -30.52 -16.91
CA GLU A 33 39.92 -29.15 -17.23
C GLU A 33 38.66 -28.30 -16.94
N GLN A 34 38.64 -27.66 -15.77
CA GLN A 34 37.88 -26.42 -15.64
C GLN A 34 38.45 -25.48 -16.70
N ASN A 35 37.74 -25.33 -17.81
CA ASN A 35 37.83 -24.12 -18.60
C ASN A 35 37.40 -22.98 -17.68
N GLY A 36 38.35 -22.48 -16.87
CA GLY A 36 38.20 -21.24 -16.16
C GLY A 36 37.79 -20.21 -17.19
N GLY A 37 36.65 -19.56 -16.97
CA GLY A 37 36.24 -18.44 -17.82
C GLY A 37 37.44 -17.52 -17.99
N LYS A 38 37.73 -17.12 -19.24
CA LYS A 38 38.77 -16.14 -19.50
C LYS A 38 38.58 -14.99 -18.52
N LEU A 39 39.62 -14.71 -17.72
CA LEU A 39 39.69 -13.47 -16.97
C LEU A 39 39.41 -12.33 -17.97
N PRO A 40 38.59 -11.33 -17.61
CA PRO A 40 38.31 -10.22 -18.51
C PRO A 40 39.64 -9.62 -18.99
N ASP A 41 39.71 -9.27 -20.28
CA ASP A 41 40.94 -8.71 -20.86
C ASP A 41 41.42 -7.53 -20.03
N LYS A 42 42.72 -7.50 -19.72
CA LYS A 42 43.32 -6.49 -18.84
C LYS A 42 43.11 -5.06 -19.39
N GLU A 43 43.07 -4.91 -20.71
CA GLU A 43 42.73 -3.65 -21.39
C GLU A 43 41.26 -3.24 -21.20
N ALA A 44 40.32 -4.18 -21.08
CA ALA A 44 38.91 -3.91 -20.80
C ALA A 44 38.65 -3.48 -19.33
N ILE A 45 39.57 -3.82 -18.42
CA ILE A 45 39.54 -3.41 -17.00
C ILE A 45 40.20 -2.03 -16.81
N GLU A 46 41.22 -1.71 -17.62
CA GLU A 46 41.99 -0.45 -17.55
C GLU A 46 41.34 0.71 -18.33
N SER A 47 40.34 0.44 -19.18
CA SER A 47 39.62 1.46 -19.93
C SER A 47 38.50 2.10 -19.11
N THR A 48 38.44 3.44 -19.14
CA THR A 48 37.38 4.21 -18.48
C THR A 48 36.14 4.23 -19.39
N TYR A 49 35.11 3.49 -19.00
CA TYR A 49 33.80 3.49 -19.67
C TYR A 49 32.81 4.28 -18.84
N GLY A 50 32.07 5.16 -19.49
CA GLY A 50 31.01 5.93 -18.87
C GLY A 50 29.64 5.41 -19.26
N MET A 51 28.76 5.29 -18.29
CA MET A 51 27.41 4.77 -18.46
C MET A 51 26.38 5.71 -17.85
N LEU A 52 25.27 5.92 -18.55
CA LEU A 52 24.08 6.54 -17.97
C LEU A 52 23.25 5.45 -17.29
N ARG A 53 22.84 5.67 -16.04
CA ARG A 53 22.22 4.66 -15.17
C ARG A 53 21.02 5.24 -14.44
N SER A 54 20.08 4.36 -14.08
CA SER A 54 18.98 4.66 -13.16
C SER A 54 19.06 3.68 -11.99
N ASN A 55 18.65 4.07 -10.78
CA ASN A 55 18.51 3.10 -9.69
C ASN A 55 17.27 2.19 -9.88
N ALA A 56 16.37 2.55 -10.81
CA ALA A 56 15.14 1.79 -11.09
C ALA A 56 15.34 0.54 -11.98
N SER A 57 16.50 0.42 -12.65
CA SER A 57 16.81 -0.71 -13.53
C SER A 57 18.30 -1.02 -13.54
N ALA A 58 18.64 -2.30 -13.67
CA ALA A 58 20.02 -2.73 -13.89
C ALA A 58 20.45 -2.58 -15.36
N ASP A 59 19.48 -2.45 -16.26
CA ASP A 59 19.68 -2.31 -17.70
C ASP A 59 19.58 -0.84 -18.13
N ASN A 60 19.68 -0.60 -19.44
CA ASN A 60 19.48 0.72 -20.04
C ASN A 60 18.00 1.08 -20.25
N THR A 61 17.07 0.16 -19.96
CA THR A 61 15.62 0.40 -20.07
C THR A 61 14.98 0.51 -18.69
N VAL A 62 14.13 1.52 -18.51
CA VAL A 62 13.32 1.77 -17.33
C VAL A 62 11.85 1.75 -17.72
N ASP A 63 11.15 0.70 -17.32
CA ASP A 63 9.72 0.55 -17.57
C ASP A 63 8.90 1.50 -16.67
N ILE A 64 7.93 2.16 -17.28
CA ILE A 64 7.01 3.07 -16.62
C ILE A 64 5.58 2.71 -17.05
N LEU A 65 4.71 2.53 -16.06
CA LEU A 65 3.27 2.43 -16.27
C LEU A 65 2.61 3.67 -15.67
N LEU A 66 1.72 4.33 -16.42
CA LEU A 66 0.90 5.45 -15.96
C LEU A 66 -0.55 5.25 -16.44
N THR A 67 -1.50 5.92 -15.80
CA THR A 67 -2.87 6.07 -16.33
C THR A 67 -2.95 7.34 -17.17
N GLN A 68 -3.71 7.32 -18.26
CA GLN A 68 -4.10 8.51 -19.02
C GLN A 68 -4.73 9.57 -18.09
N GLY A 69 -4.14 10.78 -18.07
CA GLY A 69 -4.54 11.85 -17.15
C GLY A 69 -4.26 11.57 -15.66
N GLY A 70 -3.49 10.52 -15.37
CA GLY A 70 -3.21 10.00 -14.03
C GLY A 70 -1.99 10.60 -13.32
N GLY A 71 -1.61 11.84 -13.66
CA GLY A 71 -0.54 12.57 -12.99
C GLY A 71 0.86 12.30 -13.55
N PHE A 72 1.87 12.26 -12.67
CA PHE A 72 3.26 12.13 -13.07
C PHE A 72 4.04 11.14 -12.23
N VAL A 73 5.10 10.58 -12.82
CA VAL A 73 6.10 9.80 -12.11
C VAL A 73 7.45 10.51 -12.16
N THR A 74 8.23 10.34 -11.10
CA THR A 74 9.63 10.79 -11.08
C THR A 74 10.55 9.58 -11.12
N ARG A 75 11.55 9.62 -12.00
CA ARG A 75 12.60 8.61 -12.10
C ARG A 75 13.96 9.26 -12.01
N ASP A 76 14.89 8.58 -11.38
CA ASP A 76 16.25 9.06 -11.24
C ASP A 76 17.13 8.66 -12.42
N PHE A 77 18.18 9.43 -12.62
CA PHE A 77 19.29 9.09 -13.49
C PHE A 77 20.60 9.70 -12.96
N TYR A 78 21.72 9.08 -13.31
CA TYR A 78 23.06 9.54 -13.00
C TYR A 78 24.06 8.97 -13.99
N PHE A 79 25.23 9.61 -14.09
CA PHE A 79 26.34 9.09 -14.88
C PHE A 79 27.37 8.42 -13.98
N GLN A 80 27.88 7.27 -14.41
CA GLN A 80 28.88 6.51 -13.68
C GLN A 80 30.00 6.06 -14.62
N GLN A 81 31.24 6.12 -14.13
CA GLN A 81 32.40 5.58 -14.82
C GLN A 81 32.94 4.33 -14.11
N THR A 82 33.56 3.43 -14.88
CA THR A 82 34.24 2.23 -14.36
C THR A 82 35.49 2.57 -13.55
N GLN A 83 36.11 3.73 -13.80
CA GLN A 83 37.29 4.23 -13.12
C GLN A 83 37.10 5.70 -12.74
N PRO A 84 37.76 6.20 -11.67
CA PRO A 84 37.66 7.61 -11.29
C PRO A 84 38.22 8.52 -12.38
N THR A 85 37.58 9.65 -12.62
CA THR A 85 38.10 10.63 -13.59
C THR A 85 39.32 11.37 -13.02
N SER A 86 40.36 11.58 -13.82
CA SER A 86 41.53 12.37 -13.42
C SER A 86 41.26 13.88 -13.38
N THR A 87 40.24 14.34 -14.12
CA THR A 87 39.79 15.74 -14.18
C THR A 87 38.28 15.80 -14.15
N GLY A 88 37.71 16.73 -13.38
CA GLY A 88 36.25 16.93 -13.36
C GLY A 88 35.72 17.42 -14.71
N PHE A 89 34.51 17.02 -15.07
CA PHE A 89 33.81 17.42 -16.30
C PHE A 89 32.30 17.41 -16.10
N SER A 90 31.58 18.01 -17.05
CA SER A 90 30.12 18.10 -17.05
C SER A 90 29.56 17.49 -18.34
N LEU A 91 28.45 16.79 -18.24
CA LEU A 91 27.69 16.25 -19.37
C LEU A 91 26.26 16.78 -19.33
N ASP A 92 25.75 17.30 -20.44
CA ASP A 92 24.34 17.65 -20.55
C ASP A 92 23.54 16.49 -21.08
N VAL A 93 22.47 16.11 -20.37
CA VAL A 93 21.50 15.15 -20.91
C VAL A 93 20.59 15.81 -21.94
N TRP A 94 20.28 15.08 -22.99
CA TRP A 94 19.34 15.49 -24.03
C TRP A 94 18.53 14.29 -24.53
N ILE A 95 17.42 14.57 -25.21
CA ILE A 95 16.55 13.53 -25.78
C ILE A 95 16.96 13.31 -27.23
N ASP A 96 17.18 12.06 -27.64
CA ASP A 96 17.53 11.71 -29.01
C ASP A 96 16.37 11.00 -29.73
N PRO A 97 15.51 11.75 -30.46
CA PRO A 97 14.39 11.17 -31.19
C PRO A 97 14.78 10.14 -32.24
N SER A 98 16.03 10.19 -32.74
CA SER A 98 16.48 9.31 -33.83
C SER A 98 16.52 7.84 -33.40
N LEU A 99 16.69 7.57 -32.10
CA LEU A 99 16.77 6.23 -31.53
C LEU A 99 15.43 5.49 -31.47
N LEU A 100 14.30 6.19 -31.67
CA LEU A 100 12.96 5.60 -31.58
C LEU A 100 12.76 4.45 -32.57
N ASN A 101 13.14 4.64 -33.82
CA ASN A 101 12.87 3.66 -34.87
C ASN A 101 13.69 2.38 -34.66
N ASP A 102 14.95 2.53 -34.27
CA ASP A 102 15.85 1.40 -34.01
C ASP A 102 15.38 0.62 -32.77
N TYR A 103 14.96 1.32 -31.71
CA TYR A 103 14.38 0.69 -30.51
C TYR A 103 13.08 -0.06 -30.83
N ASN A 104 12.16 0.55 -31.59
CA ASN A 104 10.90 -0.10 -32.00
C ASN A 104 11.15 -1.33 -32.88
N ALA A 105 12.15 -1.28 -33.76
CA ALA A 105 12.53 -2.40 -34.61
C ALA A 105 13.16 -3.55 -33.81
N ALA A 106 13.99 -3.24 -32.81
CA ALA A 106 14.60 -4.24 -31.93
C ALA A 106 13.57 -4.95 -31.04
N GLU A 107 12.62 -4.19 -30.50
CA GLU A 107 11.60 -4.69 -29.56
C GLU A 107 10.33 -5.22 -30.24
N GLU A 108 10.22 -5.10 -31.58
CA GLU A 108 9.04 -5.46 -32.37
C GLU A 108 7.72 -4.85 -31.84
N VAL A 109 7.80 -3.64 -31.26
CA VAL A 109 6.67 -2.95 -30.63
C VAL A 109 6.65 -1.49 -31.08
N GLU A 110 5.51 -1.03 -31.58
CA GLU A 110 5.31 0.35 -32.01
C GLU A 110 5.14 1.28 -30.80
N ARG A 111 6.03 2.27 -30.68
CA ARG A 111 5.97 3.33 -29.66
C ARG A 111 6.04 4.69 -30.32
N THR A 112 5.42 5.67 -29.67
CA THR A 112 5.51 7.09 -30.06
C THR A 112 6.57 7.80 -29.22
N LEU A 113 7.27 8.80 -29.76
CA LEU A 113 8.13 9.63 -28.92
C LEU A 113 7.31 10.37 -27.87
N LEU A 114 7.76 10.39 -26.62
CA LEU A 114 7.10 11.17 -25.57
C LEU A 114 7.17 12.67 -25.92
N PRO A 115 6.04 13.41 -25.93
CA PRO A 115 6.04 14.84 -26.25
C PRO A 115 6.86 15.68 -25.26
N GLU A 116 7.48 16.76 -25.73
CA GLU A 116 8.30 17.67 -24.89
C GLU A 116 7.52 18.34 -23.75
N THR A 117 6.20 18.45 -23.90
CA THR A 117 5.31 18.99 -22.85
C THR A 117 5.10 18.04 -21.68
N ASN A 118 5.47 16.77 -21.84
CA ASN A 118 5.16 15.68 -20.91
C ASN A 118 6.36 15.24 -20.06
N TYR A 119 7.47 15.97 -20.11
CA TYR A 119 8.58 15.73 -19.19
C TYR A 119 9.35 16.99 -18.85
N ASP A 120 9.97 16.99 -17.68
CA ASP A 120 10.92 18.02 -17.26
C ASP A 120 11.99 17.47 -16.32
N PHE A 121 13.00 18.30 -16.07
CA PHE A 121 14.16 17.97 -15.24
C PHE A 121 14.20 18.91 -14.04
N PRO A 122 13.52 18.57 -12.92
CA PRO A 122 13.43 19.46 -11.76
C PRO A 122 14.81 19.82 -11.17
N ASP A 123 15.82 18.96 -11.36
CA ASP A 123 17.19 19.18 -10.88
C ASP A 123 18.14 19.72 -11.97
N GLY A 124 17.59 20.12 -13.13
CA GLY A 124 18.35 20.54 -14.32
C GLY A 124 18.97 19.38 -15.12
N LYS A 125 19.65 19.69 -16.23
CA LYS A 125 20.13 18.68 -17.21
C LYS A 125 21.62 18.33 -17.11
N THR A 126 22.41 19.11 -16.39
CA THR A 126 23.87 18.96 -16.37
C THR A 126 24.35 17.99 -15.28
N LEU A 127 24.98 16.89 -15.65
CA LEU A 127 25.60 15.93 -14.74
C LEU A 127 27.08 16.29 -14.53
N ASP A 128 27.43 16.72 -13.33
CA ASP A 128 28.80 17.05 -12.96
C ASP A 128 29.50 15.86 -12.31
N LEU A 129 30.68 15.50 -12.83
CA LEU A 129 31.61 14.59 -12.19
C LEU A 129 32.81 15.37 -11.65
N THR A 130 33.03 15.26 -10.35
CA THR A 130 34.20 15.88 -9.70
C THR A 130 35.47 15.13 -10.05
N ALA A 131 36.63 15.81 -9.99
CA ALA A 131 37.92 15.13 -10.09
C ALA A 131 38.00 14.02 -9.02
N GLU A 132 38.58 12.88 -9.39
CA GLU A 132 38.65 11.65 -8.59
C GLU A 132 37.27 11.03 -8.26
N GLY A 133 36.18 11.57 -8.79
CA GLY A 133 34.83 11.02 -8.68
C GLY A 133 34.59 9.92 -9.72
N GLN A 134 33.73 8.95 -9.36
CA GLN A 134 33.26 7.88 -10.26
C GLN A 134 31.78 8.02 -10.64
N ARG A 135 31.03 8.86 -9.94
CA ARG A 135 29.57 8.99 -10.10
C ARG A 135 29.16 10.45 -9.97
N SER A 136 28.23 10.90 -10.81
CA SER A 136 27.58 12.20 -10.63
C SER A 136 26.63 12.18 -9.43
N ALA A 137 26.19 13.37 -9.01
CA ALA A 137 24.97 13.46 -8.22
C ALA A 137 23.79 12.86 -9.00
N VAL A 138 22.82 12.33 -8.26
CA VAL A 138 21.58 11.82 -8.84
C VAL A 138 20.70 13.00 -9.24
N LYS A 139 20.11 12.91 -10.44
CA LYS A 139 19.11 13.85 -10.94
C LYS A 139 17.82 13.14 -11.25
N ARG A 140 16.74 13.89 -11.38
CA ARG A 140 15.41 13.36 -11.66
C ARG A 140 14.88 13.85 -13.00
N VAL A 141 14.15 12.96 -13.68
CA VAL A 141 13.23 13.28 -14.76
C VAL A 141 11.82 13.07 -14.23
N ARG A 142 10.95 14.04 -14.44
CA ARG A 142 9.52 13.96 -14.16
C ARG A 142 8.80 13.70 -15.48
N ILE A 143 7.96 12.67 -15.54
CA ILE A 143 7.20 12.26 -16.73
C ILE A 143 5.71 12.32 -16.38
N SER A 144 4.94 13.13 -17.11
CA SER A 144 3.50 13.33 -16.91
C SER A 144 2.68 12.66 -18.01
N SER A 145 1.56 12.05 -17.64
CA SER A 145 0.57 11.51 -18.57
C SER A 145 -0.52 12.51 -18.98
N ASP A 146 -0.39 13.77 -18.57
CA ASP A 146 -1.37 14.82 -18.88
C ASP A 146 -1.50 15.04 -20.39
N GLY A 147 -2.72 14.92 -20.91
CA GLY A 147 -3.00 15.08 -22.34
C GLY A 147 -2.46 13.96 -23.24
N LEU A 148 -1.92 12.87 -22.67
CA LEU A 148 -1.55 11.68 -23.43
C LEU A 148 -2.75 10.74 -23.58
N GLU A 149 -2.83 10.08 -24.74
CA GLU A 149 -3.78 8.98 -24.94
C GLU A 149 -3.18 7.67 -24.45
N ALA A 150 -4.04 6.67 -24.22
CA ALA A 150 -3.56 5.32 -23.94
C ALA A 150 -2.72 4.78 -25.11
N GLY A 151 -1.55 4.23 -24.81
CA GLY A 151 -0.58 3.82 -25.81
C GLY A 151 0.81 3.59 -25.22
N LYS A 152 1.77 3.28 -26.09
CA LYS A 152 3.18 3.13 -25.71
C LYS A 152 4.00 4.31 -26.20
N TYR A 153 4.82 4.84 -25.32
CA TYR A 153 5.68 5.98 -25.55
C TYR A 153 7.13 5.65 -25.18
N LEU A 154 8.08 6.36 -25.76
CA LEU A 154 9.49 6.21 -25.47
C LEU A 154 10.13 7.57 -25.22
N LEU A 155 10.97 7.66 -24.18
CA LEU A 155 11.84 8.81 -23.94
C LEU A 155 13.31 8.33 -23.90
N PRO A 156 14.05 8.44 -25.04
CA PRO A 156 15.46 8.10 -25.11
C PRO A 156 16.33 9.25 -24.58
N LEU A 157 16.76 9.15 -23.32
CA LEU A 157 17.64 10.12 -22.65
C LEU A 157 19.09 9.74 -22.84
N THR A 158 19.94 10.64 -23.35
CA THR A 158 21.35 10.33 -23.62
C THR A 158 22.31 11.45 -23.22
N VAL A 159 23.56 11.07 -22.99
CA VAL A 159 24.73 11.97 -22.92
C VAL A 159 25.72 11.72 -24.06
N ALA A 160 25.36 10.88 -25.03
CA ALA A 160 26.15 10.64 -26.22
C ALA A 160 26.23 11.90 -27.10
N ALA A 161 27.25 11.96 -27.97
CA ALA A 161 27.33 13.03 -28.97
C ALA A 161 26.27 12.80 -30.05
N GLN A 162 25.70 13.88 -30.61
CA GLN A 162 24.58 13.81 -31.56
C GLN A 162 24.84 12.91 -32.78
N ASP A 163 26.09 12.85 -33.26
CA ASP A 163 26.46 12.04 -34.43
C ASP A 163 27.11 10.70 -34.05
N THR A 164 27.13 10.34 -32.76
CA THR A 164 27.79 9.12 -32.26
C THR A 164 26.95 8.50 -31.15
N PRO A 165 25.84 7.83 -31.49
CA PRO A 165 25.02 7.11 -30.52
C PRO A 165 25.85 6.11 -29.73
N ASP A 166 25.58 6.01 -28.43
CA ASP A 166 26.24 5.09 -27.52
C ASP A 166 25.19 4.53 -26.56
N GLU A 167 24.92 3.23 -26.71
CA GLU A 167 23.91 2.53 -25.93
C GLU A 167 24.22 2.58 -24.43
N ASN A 168 25.50 2.52 -24.03
CA ASN A 168 25.89 2.59 -22.63
C ASN A 168 25.63 3.98 -22.03
N LYS A 169 25.57 5.02 -22.87
CA LYS A 169 25.32 6.41 -22.48
C LYS A 169 23.87 6.84 -22.66
N THR A 170 22.98 5.88 -22.95
CA THR A 170 21.58 6.14 -23.23
C THR A 170 20.71 5.33 -22.26
N LEU A 171 19.68 5.99 -21.73
CA LEU A 171 18.60 5.37 -20.97
C LEU A 171 17.29 5.51 -21.76
N TYR A 172 16.57 4.41 -21.88
CA TYR A 172 15.25 4.36 -22.47
C TYR A 172 14.21 4.32 -21.36
N TYR A 173 13.39 5.36 -21.23
CA TYR A 173 12.17 5.23 -20.44
C TYR A 173 11.06 4.69 -21.34
N ASP A 174 10.69 3.44 -21.14
CA ASP A 174 9.65 2.73 -21.90
C ASP A 174 8.31 2.89 -21.16
N ILE A 175 7.44 3.73 -21.72
CA ILE A 175 6.27 4.26 -21.01
C ILE A 175 5.00 3.65 -21.60
N THR A 176 4.24 2.95 -20.78
CA THR A 176 2.89 2.50 -21.10
C THR A 176 1.87 3.41 -20.42
N ILE A 177 1.02 4.06 -21.21
CA ILE A 177 -0.16 4.78 -20.73
C ILE A 177 -1.37 3.85 -20.87
N ARG A 178 -1.97 3.43 -19.75
CA ARG A 178 -3.22 2.67 -19.75
C ARG A 178 -4.43 3.59 -19.75
N GLN A 179 -5.57 3.10 -20.25
CA GLN A 179 -6.85 3.76 -19.99
C GLN A 179 -7.20 3.69 -18.49
N PRO A 180 -7.95 4.68 -17.98
CA PRO A 180 -8.55 4.59 -16.65
C PRO A 180 -9.42 3.33 -16.51
N GLN A 181 -9.44 2.75 -15.32
CA GLN A 181 -10.20 1.56 -14.96
C GLN A 181 -11.01 1.84 -13.68
N PRO A 182 -12.05 2.69 -13.75
CA PRO A 182 -12.83 3.09 -12.57
C PRO A 182 -13.76 1.98 -12.04
N GLY A 183 -13.62 0.74 -12.50
CA GLY A 183 -14.54 -0.36 -12.20
C GLY A 183 -15.92 -0.18 -12.81
N ASP A 184 -16.81 -1.14 -12.52
CA ASP A 184 -18.16 -1.22 -13.12
C ASP A 184 -19.23 -0.46 -12.31
N ASN A 185 -18.92 -0.08 -11.07
CA ASN A 185 -19.89 0.50 -10.13
C ASN A 185 -19.42 1.86 -9.63
N GLU A 186 -20.33 2.84 -9.61
CA GLU A 186 -20.08 4.16 -9.05
C GLU A 186 -19.84 4.09 -7.53
N LEU A 187 -18.89 4.87 -7.02
CA LEU A 187 -18.66 5.04 -5.58
C LEU A 187 -19.85 5.75 -4.93
N HIS A 188 -20.28 5.24 -3.77
CA HIS A 188 -21.23 5.93 -2.91
C HIS A 188 -20.65 7.27 -2.44
N ASP A 189 -21.39 8.36 -2.62
CA ASP A 189 -20.90 9.73 -2.41
C ASP A 189 -20.68 10.12 -0.94
N GLY A 190 -21.17 9.30 -0.01
CA GLY A 190 -21.02 9.55 1.42
C GLY A 190 -22.22 10.26 2.06
N SER A 191 -23.32 10.51 1.31
CA SER A 191 -24.45 11.31 1.80
C SER A 191 -25.14 10.68 3.02
N ASP A 192 -25.45 9.39 2.92
CA ASP A 192 -26.19 8.66 3.95
C ASP A 192 -25.22 7.99 4.93
N PHE A 193 -24.11 7.46 4.42
CA PHE A 193 -23.02 6.86 5.18
C PHE A 193 -21.69 7.12 4.48
N PHE A 194 -20.69 7.55 5.26
CA PHE A 194 -19.32 7.78 4.81
C PHE A 194 -18.43 6.64 5.31
N PHE A 195 -17.97 5.79 4.39
CA PHE A 195 -17.31 4.54 4.74
C PHE A 195 -15.79 4.69 4.78
N VAL A 196 -15.18 4.23 5.87
CA VAL A 196 -13.73 4.15 6.04
C VAL A 196 -13.33 2.70 6.22
N PHE A 197 -12.43 2.23 5.38
CA PHE A 197 -11.96 0.85 5.38
C PHE A 197 -10.47 0.77 5.59
N TYR A 198 -10.03 -0.36 6.14
CA TYR A 198 -8.63 -0.74 6.20
C TYR A 198 -8.38 -1.92 5.28
N VAL A 199 -7.22 -1.98 4.63
CA VAL A 199 -6.80 -3.17 3.88
C VAL A 199 -5.45 -3.62 4.41
N ASN A 200 -5.41 -4.83 4.97
CA ASN A 200 -4.17 -5.49 5.30
C ASN A 200 -3.50 -6.04 4.02
N THR A 201 -2.51 -5.31 3.51
CA THR A 201 -1.74 -5.69 2.33
C THR A 201 -0.94 -6.97 2.54
N SER A 202 -0.67 -7.40 3.78
CA SER A 202 -0.03 -8.71 3.98
C SER A 202 -0.96 -9.89 3.64
N GLU A 203 -2.26 -9.64 3.52
CA GLU A 203 -3.29 -10.65 3.25
C GLU A 203 -4.02 -10.43 1.92
N TYR A 204 -4.39 -9.19 1.62
CA TYR A 204 -5.27 -8.86 0.50
C TYR A 204 -4.69 -7.76 -0.39
N GLN A 205 -5.03 -7.82 -1.68
CA GLN A 205 -4.74 -6.71 -2.57
C GLN A 205 -5.74 -5.55 -2.37
N PRO A 206 -5.33 -4.28 -2.51
CA PRO A 206 -6.21 -3.12 -2.31
C PRO A 206 -7.47 -3.08 -3.18
N LEU A 207 -7.44 -3.70 -4.36
CA LEU A 207 -8.56 -3.74 -5.31
C LEU A 207 -9.81 -4.43 -4.75
N ILE A 208 -9.69 -5.17 -3.64
CA ILE A 208 -10.82 -5.73 -2.90
C ILE A 208 -11.92 -4.69 -2.63
N ALA A 209 -11.54 -3.43 -2.39
CA ALA A 209 -12.49 -2.36 -2.10
C ALA A 209 -13.47 -2.06 -3.25
N GLN A 210 -13.14 -2.39 -4.51
CA GLN A 210 -14.05 -2.19 -5.64
C GLN A 210 -15.26 -3.14 -5.58
N ASP A 211 -15.08 -4.32 -4.99
CA ASP A 211 -16.08 -5.38 -4.93
C ASP A 211 -16.90 -5.36 -3.63
N TYR A 212 -16.70 -4.35 -2.78
CA TYR A 212 -17.58 -4.07 -1.66
C TYR A 212 -18.81 -3.30 -2.16
N LEU A 213 -19.82 -4.05 -2.59
CA LEU A 213 -21.05 -3.53 -3.18
C LEU A 213 -22.21 -3.57 -2.19
N LEU A 214 -22.98 -2.50 -2.14
CA LEU A 214 -24.10 -2.35 -1.22
C LEU A 214 -25.34 -1.89 -1.98
N SER A 215 -26.47 -2.52 -1.66
CA SER A 215 -27.78 -2.13 -2.14
C SER A 215 -28.58 -1.49 -1.02
N LYS A 216 -29.22 -0.35 -1.30
CA LYS A 216 -30.28 0.24 -0.48
C LYS A 216 -31.60 0.13 -1.23
N THR A 217 -32.62 -0.47 -0.63
CA THR A 217 -33.95 -0.64 -1.24
C THR A 217 -35.05 -0.10 -0.34
N ASP A 218 -36.22 0.16 -0.91
CA ASP A 218 -37.44 0.38 -0.12
C ASP A 218 -38.05 -0.97 0.37
N MET A 219 -39.14 -0.90 1.15
CA MET A 219 -39.89 -2.07 1.63
C MET A 219 -40.49 -2.93 0.51
N MET A 220 -40.61 -2.41 -0.71
CA MET A 220 -41.07 -3.13 -1.89
C MET A 220 -39.92 -3.75 -2.70
N MET A 221 -38.68 -3.69 -2.19
CA MET A 221 -37.45 -4.14 -2.85
C MET A 221 -37.10 -3.34 -4.11
N ASN A 222 -37.65 -2.14 -4.29
CA ASN A 222 -37.22 -1.26 -5.37
C ASN A 222 -35.84 -0.67 -4.99
N PRO A 223 -34.86 -0.63 -5.92
CA PRO A 223 -33.56 -0.06 -5.65
C PRO A 223 -33.66 1.46 -5.47
N ILE A 224 -33.15 1.95 -4.33
CA ILE A 224 -32.87 3.36 -4.09
C ILE A 224 -31.49 3.68 -4.70
N TRP A 225 -30.49 2.85 -4.38
CA TRP A 225 -29.19 2.85 -5.05
C TRP A 225 -28.49 1.50 -4.87
N TYR A 226 -27.57 1.21 -5.79
CA TYR A 226 -26.62 0.09 -5.73
C TYR A 226 -25.27 0.62 -6.15
N LYS A 227 -24.33 0.66 -5.21
CA LYS A 227 -23.04 1.34 -5.38
C LYS A 227 -21.91 0.59 -4.69
N THR A 228 -20.69 0.85 -5.13
CA THR A 228 -19.49 0.41 -4.40
C THR A 228 -19.23 1.35 -3.23
N ILE A 229 -18.77 0.85 -2.08
CA ILE A 229 -18.56 1.62 -0.84
C ILE A 229 -17.08 1.67 -0.44
N GLY A 230 -16.75 2.52 0.54
CA GLY A 230 -15.38 2.77 1.00
C GLY A 230 -14.81 4.06 0.42
N ASN A 231 -15.14 5.19 1.03
CA ASN A 231 -14.72 6.53 0.64
C ASN A 231 -13.24 6.78 0.96
N ILE A 232 -12.77 6.32 2.12
CA ILE A 232 -11.36 6.31 2.52
C ILE A 232 -10.89 4.86 2.64
N ILE A 233 -9.78 4.53 1.98
CA ILE A 233 -9.10 3.24 2.07
C ILE A 233 -7.74 3.45 2.74
N ASN A 234 -7.57 2.89 3.93
CA ASN A 234 -6.34 2.91 4.71
C ASN A 234 -5.54 1.63 4.47
N LEU A 235 -4.45 1.73 3.71
CA LEU A 235 -3.56 0.60 3.45
C LEU A 235 -2.64 0.39 4.67
N ARG A 236 -2.58 -0.83 5.17
CA ARG A 236 -1.72 -1.26 6.28
C ARG A 236 -1.07 -2.60 5.90
N ILE A 237 0.07 -3.01 6.44
CA ILE A 237 0.73 -2.46 7.63
C ILE A 237 1.91 -1.59 7.23
N VAL A 238 1.90 -0.34 7.71
CA VAL A 238 3.07 0.56 7.71
C VAL A 238 3.40 0.86 9.16
N THR A 239 4.68 0.84 9.52
CA THR A 239 5.08 1.01 10.92
C THR A 239 6.13 2.10 11.12
N VAL A 240 6.16 2.65 12.34
CA VAL A 240 7.33 3.36 12.84
C VAL A 240 8.22 2.45 13.67
N THR A 241 9.50 2.43 13.33
CA THR A 241 10.55 1.63 13.98
C THR A 241 11.69 2.51 14.46
N TYR A 242 12.55 1.97 15.32
CA TYR A 242 13.77 2.63 15.78
C TYR A 242 15.01 1.99 15.15
N ASP A 243 15.81 2.79 14.45
CA ASP A 243 17.13 2.38 14.00
C ASP A 243 18.16 2.64 15.10
N ALA A 244 18.62 1.57 15.75
CA ALA A 244 19.58 1.67 16.85
C ALA A 244 20.98 2.14 16.44
N VAL A 245 21.35 2.03 15.15
CA VAL A 245 22.67 2.47 14.67
C VAL A 245 22.69 3.99 14.52
N THR A 246 21.60 4.56 13.99
CA THR A 246 21.52 5.99 13.68
C THR A 246 20.73 6.80 14.70
N GLY A 247 19.97 6.14 15.58
CA GLY A 247 19.06 6.76 16.54
C GLY A 247 17.77 7.32 15.93
N ARG A 248 17.46 6.97 14.67
CA ARG A 248 16.36 7.56 13.90
C ARG A 248 15.02 6.85 14.14
N ALA A 249 13.94 7.61 14.05
CA ALA A 249 12.60 7.07 13.82
C ALA A 249 12.48 6.77 12.33
N LYS A 250 12.25 5.50 11.98
CA LYS A 250 12.21 5.03 10.60
C LYS A 250 10.80 4.62 10.21
N LEU A 251 10.30 5.17 9.12
CA LEU A 251 9.12 4.66 8.43
C LEU A 251 9.48 3.33 7.76
N ASP A 252 8.83 2.26 8.19
CA ASP A 252 9.00 0.94 7.62
C ASP A 252 7.72 0.50 6.91
N LEU A 253 7.81 0.41 5.59
CA LEU A 253 6.73 -0.06 4.72
C LEU A 253 6.60 -1.58 4.77
N GLY A 254 7.67 -2.32 5.09
CA GLY A 254 7.71 -3.77 4.89
C GLY A 254 7.63 -4.16 3.40
N SER A 255 7.77 -5.46 3.11
CA SER A 255 7.83 -5.97 1.73
C SER A 255 6.48 -5.85 1.00
N ASP A 256 5.38 -6.15 1.70
CA ASP A 256 4.04 -6.19 1.10
C ASP A 256 3.57 -4.79 0.68
N MET A 257 3.72 -3.77 1.53
CA MET A 257 3.38 -2.39 1.15
C MET A 257 4.33 -1.85 0.07
N THR A 258 5.63 -2.14 0.17
CA THR A 258 6.60 -1.72 -0.86
C THR A 258 6.17 -2.24 -2.23
N TYR A 259 5.79 -3.52 -2.32
CA TYR A 259 5.28 -4.09 -3.57
C TYR A 259 4.02 -3.37 -4.07
N VAL A 260 3.04 -3.13 -3.20
CA VAL A 260 1.80 -2.42 -3.56
C VAL A 260 2.08 -1.00 -4.07
N LEU A 261 2.99 -0.28 -3.43
CA LEU A 261 3.38 1.08 -3.82
C LEU A 261 4.18 1.10 -5.14
N ASP A 262 5.13 0.19 -5.31
CA ASP A 262 5.89 0.04 -6.57
C ASP A 262 4.98 -0.29 -7.75
N HIS A 263 3.82 -0.92 -7.47
CA HIS A 263 2.77 -1.25 -8.44
C HIS A 263 1.51 -0.39 -8.25
N ALA A 264 1.65 0.86 -7.79
CA ALA A 264 0.53 1.75 -7.50
C ALA A 264 -0.45 1.91 -8.68
N VAL A 265 0.03 1.88 -9.93
CA VAL A 265 -0.85 1.99 -11.11
C VAL A 265 -1.79 0.79 -11.27
N LYS A 266 -1.40 -0.39 -10.77
CA LYS A 266 -2.24 -1.59 -10.72
C LYS A 266 -3.14 -1.58 -9.48
N TYR A 267 -2.60 -1.33 -8.29
CA TYR A 267 -3.34 -1.57 -7.05
C TYR A 267 -4.02 -0.34 -6.43
N ILE A 268 -3.52 0.87 -6.70
CA ILE A 268 -3.98 2.10 -6.03
C ILE A 268 -4.76 3.00 -7.01
N ARG A 269 -4.20 3.28 -8.20
CA ARG A 269 -4.82 4.18 -9.17
C ARG A 269 -6.26 3.81 -9.53
N PRO A 270 -6.62 2.52 -9.75
CA PRO A 270 -8.02 2.17 -10.00
C PRO A 270 -8.97 2.60 -8.89
N LEU A 271 -8.54 2.57 -7.62
CA LEU A 271 -9.36 3.03 -6.49
C LEU A 271 -9.57 4.55 -6.53
N GLN A 272 -8.48 5.30 -6.78
CA GLN A 272 -8.49 6.76 -6.87
C GLN A 272 -9.32 7.25 -8.08
N GLU A 273 -9.29 6.51 -9.18
CA GLU A 273 -10.05 6.81 -10.42
C GLU A 273 -11.58 6.75 -10.21
N VAL A 274 -12.08 5.99 -9.22
CA VAL A 274 -13.51 6.01 -8.81
C VAL A 274 -13.82 7.14 -7.81
N GLY A 275 -12.82 7.93 -7.42
CA GLY A 275 -12.96 9.02 -6.44
C GLY A 275 -12.68 8.62 -4.99
N ARG A 276 -12.18 7.41 -4.72
CA ARG A 276 -11.76 7.03 -3.35
C ARG A 276 -10.50 7.78 -2.94
N LYS A 277 -10.35 7.99 -1.63
CA LYS A 277 -9.13 8.49 -1.03
C LYS A 277 -8.31 7.32 -0.51
N VAL A 278 -7.10 7.12 -1.04
CA VAL A 278 -6.22 6.04 -0.63
C VAL A 278 -5.09 6.60 0.24
N CYS A 279 -5.08 6.19 1.50
CA CYS A 279 -4.13 6.62 2.53
C CYS A 279 -3.28 5.44 3.00
N ILE A 280 -2.13 5.70 3.61
CA ILE A 280 -1.41 4.70 4.42
C ILE A 280 -1.80 4.84 5.89
N SER A 281 -2.00 3.73 6.59
CA SER A 281 -2.19 3.71 8.05
C SER A 281 -0.88 3.30 8.73
N ILE A 282 -0.36 4.20 9.55
CA ILE A 282 0.89 4.03 10.28
C ILE A 282 0.58 3.64 11.72
N GLU A 283 1.24 2.58 12.19
CA GLU A 283 1.19 2.11 13.57
C GLU A 283 2.60 1.86 14.15
N GLY A 284 2.70 1.44 15.40
CA GLY A 284 3.98 1.13 16.03
C GLY A 284 4.55 -0.21 15.58
N GLY A 285 5.87 -0.25 15.32
CA GLY A 285 6.60 -1.46 14.89
C GLY A 285 7.18 -2.29 16.05
N GLY A 286 6.68 -2.13 17.27
CA GLY A 286 7.11 -2.90 18.43
C GLY A 286 8.55 -2.62 18.89
N THR A 287 9.16 -1.49 18.50
CA THR A 287 10.56 -1.18 18.87
C THR A 287 10.71 -0.43 20.19
N GLY A 288 9.60 0.02 20.77
CA GLY A 288 9.54 0.87 21.96
C GLY A 288 9.64 2.36 21.66
N LEU A 289 9.94 2.74 20.42
CA LEU A 289 9.69 4.07 19.89
C LEU A 289 8.34 4.10 19.16
N GLY A 290 7.57 5.16 19.35
CA GLY A 290 6.27 5.39 18.73
C GLY A 290 5.90 6.87 18.77
N PHE A 291 4.65 7.20 18.43
CA PHE A 291 4.21 8.59 18.29
C PHE A 291 4.31 9.40 19.59
N CYS A 292 4.24 8.76 20.76
CA CYS A 292 4.23 9.40 22.07
C CYS A 292 5.62 9.60 22.70
N ASN A 293 6.73 9.26 22.04
CA ASN A 293 8.07 9.39 22.65
C ASN A 293 9.20 9.77 21.69
N MET A 294 8.89 10.38 20.54
CA MET A 294 9.89 10.94 19.63
C MET A 294 10.43 12.28 20.14
N SER A 295 11.70 12.53 19.85
CA SER A 295 12.30 13.87 19.93
C SER A 295 11.87 14.75 18.75
N ASP A 296 11.99 16.07 18.88
CA ASP A 296 11.63 17.01 17.80
C ASP A 296 12.43 16.72 16.50
N GLY A 297 13.69 16.30 16.61
CA GLY A 297 14.51 15.90 15.47
C GLY A 297 14.02 14.62 14.78
N GLN A 298 13.58 13.64 15.56
CA GLN A 298 12.97 12.42 15.03
C GLN A 298 11.61 12.70 14.37
N ILE A 299 10.80 13.60 14.94
CA ILE A 299 9.53 14.03 14.35
C ILE A 299 9.76 14.69 12.99
N ALA A 300 10.72 15.61 12.89
CA ALA A 300 11.03 16.29 11.64
C ALA A 300 11.53 15.30 10.55
N ASP A 301 12.43 14.39 10.92
CA ASP A 301 12.95 13.36 10.00
C ASP A 301 11.87 12.37 9.57
N PHE A 302 11.06 11.87 10.51
CA PHE A 302 9.96 10.94 10.21
C PHE A 302 8.88 11.60 9.33
N THR A 303 8.55 12.87 9.60
CA THR A 303 7.63 13.67 8.78
C THR A 303 8.13 13.79 7.33
N ALA A 304 9.44 14.02 7.12
CA ALA A 304 10.03 14.07 5.79
C ALA A 304 9.97 12.72 5.06
N GLN A 305 10.17 11.61 5.79
CA GLN A 305 10.01 10.26 5.24
C GLN A 305 8.56 10.01 4.79
N VAL A 306 7.57 10.33 5.62
CA VAL A 306 6.14 10.18 5.30
C VAL A 306 5.78 11.03 4.09
N LYS A 307 6.17 12.30 4.07
CA LYS A 307 5.94 13.21 2.93
C LYS A 307 6.51 12.63 1.63
N THR A 308 7.74 12.11 1.68
CA THR A 308 8.39 11.51 0.49
C THR A 308 7.54 10.37 -0.07
N VAL A 309 7.02 9.48 0.78
CA VAL A 309 6.15 8.37 0.33
C VAL A 309 4.83 8.89 -0.24
N ILE A 310 4.16 9.83 0.43
CA ILE A 310 2.89 10.39 -0.04
C ILE A 310 3.03 11.07 -1.41
N GLU A 311 4.09 11.87 -1.60
CA GLU A 311 4.35 12.57 -2.86
C GLU A 311 4.81 11.62 -3.97
N GLN A 312 5.71 10.68 -3.66
CA GLN A 312 6.27 9.75 -4.66
C GLN A 312 5.20 8.83 -5.26
N PHE A 313 4.26 8.36 -4.44
CA PHE A 313 3.22 7.42 -4.88
C PHE A 313 1.86 8.09 -5.12
N GLU A 314 1.80 9.43 -5.00
CA GLU A 314 0.60 10.25 -5.17
C GLU A 314 -0.59 9.75 -4.32
N LEU A 315 -0.32 9.43 -3.06
CA LEU A 315 -1.34 9.01 -2.11
C LEU A 315 -2.20 10.21 -1.68
N ASP A 316 -3.41 9.93 -1.21
CA ASP A 316 -4.36 10.94 -0.77
C ASP A 316 -4.14 11.38 0.68
N GLY A 317 -3.38 10.63 1.49
CA GLY A 317 -3.13 11.01 2.88
C GLY A 317 -2.59 9.92 3.80
N VAL A 318 -2.72 10.16 5.11
CA VAL A 318 -2.21 9.34 6.20
C VAL A 318 -3.27 9.14 7.28
N ASN A 319 -3.30 7.95 7.85
CA ASN A 319 -3.99 7.64 9.10
C ASN A 319 -2.95 7.28 10.18
N LEU A 320 -3.08 7.85 11.36
CA LEU A 320 -2.24 7.54 12.52
C LEU A 320 -3.04 6.71 13.53
N TRP A 321 -2.55 5.51 13.83
CA TRP A 321 -3.14 4.61 14.82
C TRP A 321 -2.05 4.18 15.80
N ASP A 322 -1.96 4.83 16.97
CA ASP A 322 -0.92 4.52 17.96
C ASP A 322 -1.24 3.22 18.71
N ARG A 323 -0.92 2.11 18.07
CA ARG A 323 -0.92 0.77 18.68
C ARG A 323 0.39 0.07 18.39
N ASN A 324 0.69 -0.97 19.16
CA ASN A 324 1.82 -1.86 18.91
C ASN A 324 3.22 -1.21 18.97
N ALA A 325 3.37 0.04 19.46
CA ALA A 325 4.69 0.67 19.61
C ALA A 325 5.60 -0.09 20.58
N GLY A 326 5.02 -0.73 21.61
CA GLY A 326 5.76 -1.47 22.63
C GLY A 326 6.52 -0.56 23.59
N TYR A 327 5.92 0.57 23.98
CA TYR A 327 6.50 1.57 24.87
C TYR A 327 7.07 0.98 26.16
N GLY A 328 8.07 1.66 26.74
CA GLY A 328 8.69 1.24 28.00
C GLY A 328 9.85 0.24 27.87
N LYS A 329 10.28 -0.08 26.64
CA LYS A 329 11.49 -0.89 26.41
C LYS A 329 12.75 -0.19 26.92
N GLU A 330 13.70 -0.99 27.41
CA GLU A 330 14.98 -0.49 27.90
C GLU A 330 15.72 0.30 26.80
N GLY A 331 16.22 1.48 27.16
CA GLY A 331 16.92 2.38 26.25
C GLY A 331 16.02 3.29 25.40
N MET A 332 14.69 3.15 25.47
CA MET A 332 13.76 4.05 24.78
C MET A 332 13.31 5.22 25.66
N PRO A 333 12.99 6.40 25.08
CA PRO A 333 12.45 7.52 25.84
C PRO A 333 11.09 7.16 26.47
N ALA A 334 10.81 7.76 27.63
CA ALA A 334 9.50 7.66 28.25
C ALA A 334 8.43 8.32 27.37
N VAL A 335 7.22 7.78 27.43
CA VAL A 335 6.05 8.40 26.78
C VAL A 335 5.78 9.78 27.38
N ASN A 336 5.33 10.70 26.54
CA ASN A 336 4.92 12.03 26.92
C ASN A 336 3.73 12.49 26.06
N THR A 337 3.00 13.47 26.57
CA THR A 337 1.74 13.97 25.97
C THR A 337 1.96 14.95 24.83
N THR A 338 3.20 15.36 24.55
CA THR A 338 3.50 16.42 23.56
C THR A 338 4.05 15.89 22.23
N SER A 339 4.67 14.71 22.23
CA SER A 339 5.28 14.11 21.04
C SER A 339 4.27 13.86 19.94
N TYR A 340 3.12 13.24 20.26
CA TYR A 340 2.13 12.89 19.26
C TYR A 340 1.41 14.13 18.66
N PRO A 341 0.96 15.12 19.46
CA PRO A 341 0.46 16.39 18.93
C PRO A 341 1.48 17.13 18.04
N LYS A 342 2.76 17.15 18.41
CA LYS A 342 3.83 17.73 17.58
C LYS A 342 3.99 17.00 16.26
N LEU A 343 3.93 15.67 16.25
CA LEU A 343 3.98 14.86 15.04
C LEU A 343 2.79 15.17 14.11
N ILE A 344 1.57 15.21 14.64
CA ILE A 344 0.35 15.52 13.87
C ILE A 344 0.49 16.90 13.22
N LYS A 345 0.89 17.91 14.01
CA LYS A 345 1.13 19.27 13.51
C LYS A 345 2.20 19.30 12.41
N ALA A 346 3.35 18.65 12.63
CA ALA A 346 4.43 18.60 11.65
C ALA A 346 3.99 17.92 10.33
N LEU A 347 3.23 16.83 10.41
CA LEU A 347 2.65 16.16 9.25
C LEU A 347 1.69 17.07 8.49
N ARG A 348 0.77 17.76 9.18
CA ARG A 348 -0.13 18.71 8.53
C ARG A 348 0.62 19.84 7.83
N GLU A 349 1.60 20.44 8.50
CA GLU A 349 2.42 21.52 7.92
C GLU A 349 3.23 21.04 6.71
N ALA A 350 3.70 19.79 6.72
CA ALA A 350 4.50 19.23 5.64
C ALA A 350 3.67 18.77 4.43
N LEU A 351 2.50 18.16 4.68
CA LEU A 351 1.61 17.58 3.67
C LEU A 351 0.62 18.60 3.07
N GLY A 352 0.37 19.73 3.75
CA GLY A 352 -0.60 20.72 3.30
C GLY A 352 -2.04 20.35 3.63
N SER A 353 -2.99 21.12 3.08
CA SER A 353 -4.44 20.91 3.26
C SER A 353 -5.10 20.07 2.17
N ASP A 354 -4.35 19.70 1.12
CA ASP A 354 -4.82 18.88 0.01
C ASP A 354 -4.78 17.37 0.33
N LYS A 355 -3.92 16.97 1.28
CA LYS A 355 -3.80 15.60 1.77
C LYS A 355 -4.63 15.38 3.02
N LEU A 356 -5.24 14.20 3.13
CA LEU A 356 -5.91 13.76 4.32
C LEU A 356 -4.89 13.46 5.43
N LEU A 357 -5.18 13.93 6.64
CA LEU A 357 -4.54 13.50 7.87
C LEU A 357 -5.63 13.09 8.85
N THR A 358 -5.69 11.80 9.13
CA THR A 358 -6.75 11.19 9.92
C THR A 358 -6.18 10.49 11.15
N LEU A 359 -7.01 10.37 12.18
CA LEU A 359 -6.61 9.87 13.49
C LEU A 359 -7.50 8.71 13.94
N THR A 360 -6.89 7.62 14.37
CA THR A 360 -7.59 6.57 15.10
C THR A 360 -7.41 6.79 16.60
N VAL A 361 -8.52 7.00 17.31
CA VAL A 361 -8.57 7.24 18.75
C VAL A 361 -8.53 5.91 19.50
N TYR A 362 -7.49 5.71 20.28
CA TYR A 362 -7.21 4.42 20.89
C TYR A 362 -6.32 4.57 22.13
N GLU A 363 -6.81 4.05 23.25
CA GLU A 363 -6.08 3.89 24.51
C GLU A 363 -5.44 5.19 25.05
N GLU A 364 -4.44 5.06 25.93
CA GLU A 364 -3.75 6.19 26.57
C GLU A 364 -3.11 7.21 25.59
N PRO A 365 -2.59 6.82 24.41
CA PRO A 365 -1.98 7.78 23.47
C PRO A 365 -2.84 8.98 23.09
N THR A 366 -4.16 8.82 23.06
CA THR A 366 -5.11 9.87 22.64
C THR A 366 -5.90 10.50 23.80
N GLU A 367 -5.76 9.96 25.01
CA GLU A 367 -6.54 10.35 26.19
C GLU A 367 -6.45 11.86 26.49
N THR A 368 -5.29 12.48 26.24
CA THR A 368 -5.01 13.87 26.61
C THR A 368 -5.36 14.89 25.53
N PHE A 369 -5.87 14.47 24.37
CA PHE A 369 -6.09 15.37 23.21
C PHE A 369 -7.20 16.42 23.40
N TRP A 370 -7.99 16.32 24.47
CA TRP A 370 -8.95 17.35 24.87
C TRP A 370 -8.29 18.52 25.63
N ASP A 371 -7.09 18.32 26.18
CA ASP A 371 -6.39 19.28 27.03
C ASP A 371 -5.22 19.93 26.29
N THR A 372 -5.44 21.14 25.80
CA THR A 372 -4.42 21.90 25.07
C THR A 372 -3.18 22.22 25.90
N GLU A 373 -3.28 22.28 27.24
CA GLU A 373 -2.11 22.50 28.09
C GLU A 373 -1.23 21.24 28.12
N ALA A 374 -1.84 20.06 28.29
CA ALA A 374 -1.16 18.78 28.26
C ALA A 374 -0.51 18.46 26.91
N THR A 375 -1.11 18.90 25.79
CA THR A 375 -0.58 18.71 24.44
C THR A 375 0.45 19.77 24.01
N GLY A 376 0.96 20.58 24.94
CA GLY A 376 1.99 21.58 24.65
C GLY A 376 1.48 22.78 23.85
N GLY A 377 0.22 23.15 24.04
CA GLY A 377 -0.45 24.25 23.36
C GLY A 377 -1.03 23.91 21.99
N ILE A 378 -1.11 22.61 21.63
CA ILE A 378 -1.58 22.16 20.31
C ILE A 378 -3.00 21.62 20.45
N ALA A 379 -3.98 22.33 19.88
CA ALA A 379 -5.30 21.77 19.64
C ALA A 379 -5.21 20.80 18.45
N VAL A 380 -5.19 19.49 18.74
CA VAL A 380 -4.94 18.44 17.73
C VAL A 380 -5.98 18.48 16.60
N GLY A 381 -7.23 18.79 16.93
CA GLY A 381 -8.34 18.87 15.99
C GLY A 381 -8.14 19.89 14.86
N ASP A 382 -7.38 20.97 15.11
CA ASP A 382 -7.07 21.98 14.09
C ASP A 382 -6.18 21.44 12.96
N TYR A 383 -5.56 20.28 13.15
CA TYR A 383 -4.57 19.71 12.23
C TYR A 383 -5.03 18.42 11.54
N ILE A 384 -6.19 17.87 11.87
CA ILE A 384 -6.71 16.61 11.31
C ILE A 384 -8.04 16.82 10.59
N ASP A 385 -8.32 16.00 9.58
CA ASP A 385 -9.58 16.09 8.82
C ASP A 385 -10.68 15.28 9.48
N TYR A 386 -10.35 14.11 10.01
CA TYR A 386 -11.27 13.18 10.66
C TYR A 386 -10.57 12.44 11.79
N ALA A 387 -11.34 12.07 12.80
CA ALA A 387 -10.96 11.07 13.79
C ALA A 387 -12.02 9.99 13.90
N TRP A 388 -11.65 8.79 14.36
CA TRP A 388 -12.63 7.75 14.66
C TRP A 388 -12.14 6.79 15.72
N SER A 389 -13.07 6.08 16.34
CA SER A 389 -12.78 5.03 17.33
C SER A 389 -11.87 3.93 16.75
N GLY A 390 -10.84 3.55 17.52
CA GLY A 390 -10.01 2.37 17.26
C GLY A 390 -10.49 1.12 17.98
N TYR A 391 -11.57 1.20 18.76
CA TYR A 391 -12.06 0.09 19.56
C TYR A 391 -12.91 -0.86 18.73
N ASN A 392 -12.27 -1.91 18.23
CA ASN A 392 -12.91 -3.06 17.59
C ASN A 392 -12.25 -4.34 18.12
N SER A 393 -13.05 -5.34 18.51
CA SER A 393 -12.52 -6.61 18.98
C SER A 393 -13.43 -7.76 18.59
N ASN A 394 -12.84 -8.79 17.99
CA ASN A 394 -13.60 -9.93 17.51
C ASN A 394 -14.05 -10.76 18.73
N GLY A 395 -15.36 -10.98 18.84
CA GLY A 395 -15.98 -11.63 20.00
C GLY A 395 -16.39 -10.68 21.13
N ALA A 396 -16.27 -9.37 20.96
CA ALA A 396 -16.87 -8.37 21.83
C ALA A 396 -18.07 -7.70 21.16
N ASP A 397 -18.96 -7.14 21.98
CA ASP A 397 -20.05 -6.29 21.50
C ASP A 397 -19.47 -5.04 20.78
N PRO A 398 -20.18 -4.46 19.80
CA PRO A 398 -19.73 -3.24 19.15
C PRO A 398 -19.56 -2.12 20.18
N GLN A 399 -18.48 -1.35 20.04
CA GLN A 399 -18.10 -0.32 21.01
C GLN A 399 -18.49 1.08 20.49
N LEU A 400 -19.52 1.69 21.11
CA LEU A 400 -19.92 3.07 20.82
C LEU A 400 -19.09 4.03 21.68
N LEU A 401 -18.10 4.68 21.07
CA LEU A 401 -17.31 5.73 21.71
C LEU A 401 -17.93 7.09 21.38
N ASP A 402 -18.80 7.61 22.25
CA ASP A 402 -19.39 8.96 22.12
C ASP A 402 -18.79 9.94 23.14
N PRO A 403 -17.89 10.85 22.70
CA PRO A 403 -17.27 11.84 23.59
C PRO A 403 -18.23 12.86 24.21
N TRP A 404 -19.41 13.07 23.65
CA TRP A 404 -20.35 14.12 24.07
C TRP A 404 -21.43 13.61 25.01
N HIS A 405 -21.67 12.30 25.02
CA HIS A 405 -22.66 11.65 25.88
C HIS A 405 -22.07 10.44 26.63
N PRO A 406 -20.94 10.60 27.34
CA PRO A 406 -20.18 9.47 27.91
C PRO A 406 -20.90 8.74 29.06
N ASP A 407 -21.92 9.36 29.66
CA ASP A 407 -22.66 8.81 30.80
C ASP A 407 -23.87 7.95 30.39
N GLU A 408 -24.14 7.82 29.09
CA GLU A 408 -25.24 7.02 28.56
C GLU A 408 -24.95 5.52 28.72
N SER A 409 -25.94 4.74 29.18
CA SER A 409 -25.72 3.34 29.57
C SER A 409 -25.38 2.37 28.43
N TYR A 410 -25.53 2.81 27.18
CA TYR A 410 -25.23 2.05 25.96
C TYR A 410 -23.93 2.51 25.28
N VAL A 411 -23.25 3.53 25.82
CA VAL A 411 -21.91 3.94 25.40
C VAL A 411 -20.90 2.95 26.01
N SER A 412 -19.81 2.69 25.28
CA SER A 412 -18.78 1.75 25.71
C SER A 412 -18.15 2.16 27.04
N ASP A 413 -17.56 1.19 27.75
CA ASP A 413 -16.73 1.47 28.93
C ASP A 413 -15.47 2.29 28.57
N TYR A 414 -15.06 2.28 27.30
CA TYR A 414 -14.03 3.17 26.79
C TYR A 414 -14.57 4.59 26.70
N THR A 415 -13.80 5.54 27.22
CA THR A 415 -14.18 6.96 27.22
C THR A 415 -13.10 7.79 26.56
N GLN A 416 -13.54 8.85 25.88
CA GLN A 416 -12.69 9.86 25.27
C GLN A 416 -13.39 11.19 25.46
N LYS A 417 -12.68 12.21 25.95
CA LYS A 417 -13.23 13.58 25.93
C LYS A 417 -13.09 14.19 24.52
N PRO A 418 -13.96 15.14 24.13
CA PRO A 418 -13.89 15.76 22.81
C PRO A 418 -12.49 16.32 22.53
N ILE A 419 -11.92 15.93 21.39
CA ILE A 419 -10.59 16.40 20.96
C ILE A 419 -10.64 17.91 20.76
N ALA A 420 -9.68 18.63 21.34
CA ALA A 420 -9.64 20.07 21.23
C ALA A 420 -9.47 20.51 19.77
N GLY A 421 -10.39 21.35 19.28
CA GLY A 421 -10.41 21.89 17.91
C GLY A 421 -11.14 21.01 16.88
N LEU A 422 -11.59 19.80 17.23
CA LEU A 422 -12.27 18.90 16.29
C LEU A 422 -13.79 19.13 16.31
N ASP A 423 -14.39 19.35 15.14
CA ASP A 423 -15.85 19.45 15.03
C ASP A 423 -16.49 18.05 15.23
N PRO A 424 -17.62 17.94 15.96
CA PRO A 424 -18.28 16.65 16.14
C PRO A 424 -18.63 15.93 14.84
N SER A 425 -18.92 16.67 13.76
CA SER A 425 -19.21 16.10 12.45
C SER A 425 -18.02 15.34 11.82
N GLN A 426 -16.81 15.51 12.37
CA GLN A 426 -15.57 14.89 11.91
C GLN A 426 -15.14 13.66 12.74
N PHE A 427 -15.94 13.24 13.74
CA PHE A 427 -15.59 12.15 14.67
C PHE A 427 -16.46 10.89 14.51
N GLY A 428 -15.93 9.82 13.92
CA GLY A 428 -16.63 8.54 13.82
C GLY A 428 -16.66 7.77 15.14
N CYS A 429 -17.84 7.62 15.76
CA CYS A 429 -17.98 6.97 17.07
C CYS A 429 -17.85 5.44 17.04
N LEU A 430 -17.89 4.82 15.86
CA LEU A 430 -17.98 3.36 15.70
C LEU A 430 -16.87 2.82 14.79
N ASN A 431 -16.31 1.68 15.21
CA ASN A 431 -15.47 0.82 14.41
C ASN A 431 -15.93 -0.63 14.58
N LEU A 432 -16.49 -1.19 13.52
CA LEU A 432 -17.20 -2.46 13.57
C LEU A 432 -16.28 -3.62 13.19
N ALA A 433 -16.25 -4.64 14.04
CA ALA A 433 -15.56 -5.90 13.78
C ALA A 433 -16.40 -6.83 12.88
N TRP A 434 -15.73 -7.74 12.18
CA TRP A 434 -16.37 -8.93 11.61
C TRP A 434 -16.62 -9.93 12.73
N VAL A 435 -17.74 -10.63 12.60
CA VAL A 435 -18.28 -11.46 13.68
C VAL A 435 -18.37 -12.89 13.19
N LEU A 436 -17.92 -13.84 14.03
CA LEU A 436 -18.07 -15.25 13.75
C LEU A 436 -19.55 -15.61 13.59
N ALA A 437 -19.84 -16.67 12.84
CA ALA A 437 -21.21 -17.11 12.61
C ALA A 437 -21.95 -17.50 13.88
N GLU A 438 -21.23 -18.03 14.88
CA GLU A 438 -21.81 -18.40 16.17
C GLU A 438 -22.24 -17.20 17.02
N ASP A 439 -21.59 -16.04 16.85
CA ASP A 439 -21.85 -14.83 17.62
C ASP A 439 -22.73 -13.80 16.89
N GLY A 440 -23.01 -14.02 15.60
CA GLY A 440 -23.68 -13.04 14.74
C GLY A 440 -25.05 -12.57 15.24
N MET A 441 -25.84 -13.46 15.85
CA MET A 441 -27.13 -13.08 16.43
C MET A 441 -26.96 -12.14 17.64
N ALA A 442 -26.07 -12.48 18.57
CA ALA A 442 -25.82 -11.68 19.76
C ALA A 442 -25.26 -10.30 19.39
N TYR A 443 -24.39 -10.24 18.39
CA TYR A 443 -23.87 -8.99 17.87
C TYR A 443 -24.95 -8.12 17.22
N GLY A 444 -25.86 -8.73 16.45
CA GLY A 444 -27.05 -8.05 15.90
C GLY A 444 -27.93 -7.46 17.00
N ASP A 445 -28.16 -8.20 18.09
CA ASP A 445 -28.91 -7.70 19.25
C ASP A 445 -28.17 -6.55 19.95
N ALA A 446 -26.85 -6.64 20.09
CA ALA A 446 -26.03 -5.59 20.69
C ALA A 446 -26.08 -4.27 19.88
N LEU A 447 -26.13 -4.34 18.55
CA LEU A 447 -26.33 -3.17 17.69
C LEU A 447 -27.67 -2.46 17.95
N MET A 448 -28.71 -3.17 18.39
CA MET A 448 -30.00 -2.56 18.74
C MET A 448 -29.92 -1.70 20.01
N ASN A 449 -28.91 -1.91 20.86
CA ASN A 449 -28.68 -1.05 22.03
C ASN A 449 -28.32 0.39 21.63
N PHE A 450 -27.95 0.63 20.37
CA PHE A 450 -27.70 1.98 19.85
C PHE A 450 -28.96 2.72 19.40
N MET A 451 -30.14 2.08 19.38
CA MET A 451 -31.38 2.77 18.99
C MET A 451 -31.66 4.05 19.80
N PRO A 452 -31.48 4.09 21.14
CA PRO A 452 -31.64 5.33 21.89
C PRO A 452 -30.69 6.44 21.44
N TRP A 453 -29.45 6.11 21.09
CA TRP A 453 -28.46 7.05 20.56
C TRP A 453 -28.94 7.71 19.26
N ILE A 454 -29.50 6.90 18.36
CA ILE A 454 -30.06 7.37 17.08
C ILE A 454 -31.34 8.19 17.32
N MET A 455 -32.28 7.69 18.13
CA MET A 455 -33.57 8.34 18.37
C MET A 455 -33.44 9.67 19.13
N ASN A 456 -32.45 9.79 20.01
CA ASN A 456 -32.15 11.03 20.70
C ASN A 456 -31.37 12.02 19.83
N SER A 457 -31.04 11.66 18.58
CA SER A 457 -30.25 12.48 17.66
C SER A 457 -28.87 12.85 18.23
N TYR A 458 -28.26 11.93 18.98
CA TYR A 458 -26.92 12.11 19.57
C TYR A 458 -25.78 11.79 18.60
N ARG A 459 -26.08 11.02 17.54
CA ARG A 459 -25.11 10.69 16.49
C ARG A 459 -24.62 11.96 15.78
N PRO A 460 -23.31 12.28 15.83
CA PRO A 460 -22.80 13.55 15.32
C PRO A 460 -22.53 13.54 13.81
N ASN A 461 -22.35 12.37 13.19
CA ASN A 461 -22.12 12.19 11.76
C ASN A 461 -22.41 10.75 11.30
N ASN A 462 -22.25 10.53 9.99
CA ASN A 462 -22.49 9.24 9.36
C ASN A 462 -21.23 8.43 9.01
N ILE A 463 -20.09 8.71 9.66
CA ILE A 463 -18.83 7.98 9.43
C ILE A 463 -18.97 6.55 9.98
N MET A 464 -18.66 5.57 9.13
CA MET A 464 -18.70 4.15 9.44
C MET A 464 -17.34 3.55 9.18
N VAL A 465 -16.69 3.09 10.25
CA VAL A 465 -15.41 2.39 10.17
C VAL A 465 -15.63 0.91 10.38
N PHE A 466 -14.91 0.10 9.61
CA PHE A 466 -14.88 -1.34 9.77
C PHE A 466 -13.44 -1.80 9.99
N GLU A 467 -13.28 -2.96 10.62
CA GLU A 467 -11.99 -3.64 10.65
C GLU A 467 -11.48 -3.98 9.24
N ASP A 468 -10.29 -4.56 9.16
CA ASP A 468 -9.61 -4.88 7.90
C ASP A 468 -10.55 -5.64 6.94
N LEU A 469 -10.69 -5.12 5.72
CA LEU A 469 -11.50 -5.74 4.68
C LEU A 469 -11.04 -7.17 4.45
N ARG A 470 -12.01 -8.03 4.14
CA ARG A 470 -11.79 -9.44 3.90
C ARG A 470 -12.54 -9.91 2.68
N THR A 471 -11.89 -10.78 1.92
CA THR A 471 -12.53 -11.46 0.81
C THR A 471 -13.45 -12.56 1.36
N ASN A 472 -14.36 -13.08 0.55
CA ASN A 472 -15.11 -14.25 0.97
C ASN A 472 -14.18 -15.47 1.12
N LEU A 473 -14.23 -16.10 2.29
CA LEU A 473 -13.40 -17.24 2.69
C LEU A 473 -14.28 -18.33 3.31
N GLN A 474 -13.83 -19.58 3.20
CA GLN A 474 -14.43 -20.71 3.90
C GLN A 474 -13.84 -20.80 5.32
N ASP A 475 -14.29 -19.93 6.21
CA ASP A 475 -13.84 -19.82 7.60
C ASP A 475 -15.01 -19.57 8.57
N GLY A 476 -14.72 -19.35 9.85
CA GLY A 476 -15.72 -19.21 10.91
C GLY A 476 -16.65 -17.99 10.77
N TYR A 477 -16.38 -17.08 9.84
CA TYR A 477 -17.21 -15.92 9.58
C TYR A 477 -18.18 -16.15 8.42
N GLU A 478 -18.02 -17.23 7.65
CA GLU A 478 -18.87 -17.55 6.51
C GLU A 478 -20.35 -17.49 6.92
N THR A 479 -21.19 -16.88 6.08
CA THR A 479 -22.63 -16.60 6.33
C THR A 479 -22.97 -15.49 7.34
N SER A 480 -22.00 -14.95 8.08
CA SER A 480 -22.26 -13.98 9.16
C SER A 480 -21.92 -12.54 8.78
N TRP A 481 -20.72 -12.32 8.28
CA TRP A 481 -20.16 -10.98 8.09
C TRP A 481 -20.96 -10.09 7.12
N ASP A 482 -21.54 -10.66 6.05
CA ASP A 482 -22.39 -9.94 5.11
C ASP A 482 -23.72 -9.50 5.74
N ILE A 483 -24.31 -10.36 6.57
CA ILE A 483 -25.55 -10.07 7.30
C ILE A 483 -25.30 -8.99 8.35
N ASN A 484 -24.20 -9.09 9.10
CA ASN A 484 -23.87 -8.14 10.16
C ASN A 484 -23.56 -6.74 9.62
N LEU A 485 -22.91 -6.62 8.46
CA LEU A 485 -22.72 -5.33 7.81
C LEU A 485 -24.07 -4.67 7.52
N ALA A 486 -24.99 -5.41 6.87
CA ALA A 486 -26.33 -4.89 6.57
C ALA A 486 -27.13 -4.56 7.84
N ALA A 487 -27.04 -5.41 8.87
CA ALA A 487 -27.71 -5.20 10.16
C ALA A 487 -27.21 -3.93 10.87
N ALA A 488 -25.90 -3.65 10.83
CA ALA A 488 -25.35 -2.43 11.39
C ALA A 488 -25.91 -1.18 10.68
N LEU A 489 -26.00 -1.20 9.35
CA LEU A 489 -26.56 -0.08 8.60
C LEU A 489 -28.06 0.12 8.87
N LEU A 490 -28.82 -0.97 9.01
CA LEU A 490 -30.20 -0.90 9.46
C LEU A 490 -30.32 -0.24 10.85
N ALA A 491 -29.49 -0.67 11.81
CA ALA A 491 -29.50 -0.15 13.17
C ALA A 491 -29.20 1.35 13.23
N LEU A 492 -28.30 1.82 12.37
CA LEU A 492 -27.74 3.17 12.43
C LEU A 492 -28.45 4.18 11.51
N ASP A 493 -29.21 3.72 10.52
CA ASP A 493 -29.99 4.58 9.63
C ASP A 493 -31.38 4.85 10.23
N PRO A 494 -31.69 6.08 10.68
CA PRO A 494 -33.00 6.44 11.22
C PRO A 494 -34.15 6.34 10.20
N THR A 495 -33.83 6.19 8.91
CA THR A 495 -34.81 5.98 7.83
C THR A 495 -35.02 4.50 7.51
N SER A 496 -34.40 3.58 8.25
CA SER A 496 -34.52 2.15 8.01
C SER A 496 -35.85 1.56 8.46
N MET A 497 -36.12 0.34 8.00
CA MET A 497 -37.28 -0.44 8.41
C MET A 497 -37.37 -0.71 9.93
N LEU A 498 -36.26 -0.55 10.68
CA LEU A 498 -36.28 -0.68 12.14
C LEU A 498 -37.01 0.48 12.83
N TYR A 499 -37.03 1.65 12.20
CA TYR A 499 -37.65 2.87 12.72
C TYR A 499 -38.98 3.18 12.04
N ASP A 500 -39.16 2.79 10.76
CA ASP A 500 -40.46 2.81 10.06
C ASP A 500 -40.67 1.50 9.27
N MET A 501 -41.43 0.57 9.84
CA MET A 501 -41.70 -0.73 9.22
C MET A 501 -42.49 -0.67 7.90
N MET A 502 -43.19 0.43 7.62
CA MET A 502 -44.03 0.55 6.43
C MET A 502 -43.31 1.24 5.27
N ASN A 503 -42.48 2.24 5.56
CA ASN A 503 -41.83 3.06 4.53
C ASN A 503 -40.30 3.10 4.61
N GLY A 504 -39.70 2.39 5.57
CA GLY A 504 -38.26 2.42 5.78
C GLY A 504 -37.46 1.73 4.68
N CYS A 505 -36.14 1.92 4.71
CA CYS A 505 -35.22 1.26 3.78
C CYS A 505 -34.65 -0.05 4.33
N MET A 506 -34.12 -0.86 3.41
CA MET A 506 -33.34 -2.06 3.68
C MET A 506 -31.96 -1.97 3.05
N TYR A 507 -31.00 -2.67 3.65
CA TYR A 507 -29.63 -2.79 3.15
C TYR A 507 -29.33 -4.25 2.79
N THR A 508 -28.57 -4.48 1.73
CA THR A 508 -28.05 -5.81 1.36
C THR A 508 -26.63 -5.67 0.85
N PHE A 509 -25.69 -6.36 1.51
CA PHE A 509 -24.31 -6.44 1.07
C PHE A 509 -24.15 -7.52 0.01
N ASP A 510 -23.70 -7.14 -1.19
CA ASP A 510 -23.48 -8.06 -2.29
C ASP A 510 -22.04 -8.57 -2.30
N LYS A 511 -21.83 -9.72 -1.64
CA LYS A 511 -20.53 -10.39 -1.60
C LYS A 511 -20.21 -11.21 -2.86
N THR A 512 -21.08 -11.23 -3.87
CA THR A 512 -20.92 -12.12 -5.05
C THR A 512 -19.63 -11.80 -5.79
N GLN A 513 -19.29 -10.52 -5.93
CA GLN A 513 -18.07 -10.10 -6.63
C GLN A 513 -16.81 -10.48 -5.87
N LEU A 514 -16.86 -10.58 -4.53
CA LEU A 514 -15.75 -11.04 -3.68
C LEU A 514 -15.42 -12.54 -3.84
N SER A 515 -16.21 -13.28 -4.63
CA SER A 515 -15.97 -14.68 -4.98
C SER A 515 -15.97 -15.00 -6.48
N ASN A 516 -16.38 -14.06 -7.34
CA ASN A 516 -16.52 -14.33 -8.76
C ASN A 516 -15.19 -14.08 -9.50
N LEU A 517 -14.60 -15.13 -10.08
CA LEU A 517 -13.37 -15.06 -10.88
C LEU A 517 -13.63 -14.75 -12.37
N GLY A 518 -14.89 -14.51 -12.76
CA GLY A 518 -15.31 -14.37 -14.15
C GLY A 518 -15.83 -15.68 -14.74
N GLY A 519 -16.64 -15.59 -15.81
CA GLY A 519 -17.21 -16.76 -16.49
C GLY A 519 -18.20 -17.59 -15.65
N GLY A 520 -18.71 -17.04 -14.54
CA GLY A 520 -19.60 -17.74 -13.61
C GLY A 520 -18.87 -18.70 -12.65
N VAL A 521 -17.54 -18.65 -12.60
CA VAL A 521 -16.74 -19.48 -11.69
C VAL A 521 -16.67 -18.81 -10.32
N PHE A 522 -17.23 -19.48 -9.32
CA PHE A 522 -17.15 -19.09 -7.92
C PHE A 522 -15.89 -19.68 -7.28
N ASN A 523 -15.11 -18.86 -6.57
CA ASN A 523 -13.99 -19.32 -5.76
C ASN A 523 -13.84 -18.48 -4.49
N TYR A 524 -13.30 -19.08 -3.43
CA TYR A 524 -12.89 -18.36 -2.24
C TYR A 524 -11.53 -17.69 -2.48
N GLY A 525 -11.29 -16.57 -1.79
CA GLY A 525 -9.96 -15.96 -1.79
C GLY A 525 -9.61 -15.14 -3.03
N LYS A 526 -10.58 -14.68 -3.82
CA LYS A 526 -10.37 -13.88 -5.05
C LYS A 526 -9.34 -12.76 -4.84
N TRP A 527 -9.45 -12.05 -3.72
CA TRP A 527 -8.67 -10.86 -3.45
C TRP A 527 -7.49 -11.08 -2.48
N LYS A 528 -7.08 -12.33 -2.25
CA LYS A 528 -5.80 -12.60 -1.58
C LYS A 528 -4.64 -11.96 -2.36
N LYS A 529 -3.58 -11.59 -1.64
CA LYS A 529 -2.38 -11.04 -2.27
C LYS A 529 -1.80 -11.99 -3.33
N ASP A 530 -1.25 -11.43 -4.39
CA ASP A 530 -0.75 -12.13 -5.59
C ASP A 530 0.76 -11.96 -5.84
N TRP A 531 1.52 -11.58 -4.81
CA TRP A 531 2.98 -11.35 -4.86
C TRP A 531 3.77 -12.17 -3.84
#